data_AF-A0A965A463-F1
#
_entry.id   AF-A0A965A463-F1
#
_cell.length_a   1.000
_cell.length_b   1.000
_cell.length_c   1.000
_cell.angle_alpha   90.00
_cell.angle_beta   90.00
_cell.angle_gamma   90.00
#
_symmetry.space_group_name_H-M   'P 1'
#
loop_
_entity.id
_entity.type
_entity.pdbx_description
1 polymer ?
#
loop_
_entity_poly.entity_id
_entity_poly.type
_entity_poly.pdbx_seq_one_letter_code
_entity_poly.pdbx_strand_id
1 'polypeptide(L)'
;MLTYNRLPNYANNLLRLGYQQSDIAGEDKMPSDKMVDAIVAWGTLETIVDRINAHIEAGANHVSVQVLSSNVGELPSAEWRELATALNSFN
;
A
#
# COMPACT_ATOMS: atom_id res chain seq x y z
N MET A 1 -4.37 -3.89 -8.63
CA MET A 1 -4.23 -2.52 -9.19
C MET A 1 -4.97 -2.30 -10.51
N LEU A 2 -4.91 -3.22 -11.47
CA LEU A 2 -5.58 -3.08 -12.78
C LEU A 2 -7.09 -2.78 -12.71
N THR A 3 -7.79 -3.31 -11.71
CA THR A 3 -9.23 -3.07 -11.50
C THR A 3 -9.56 -1.60 -11.34
N TYR A 4 -8.70 -0.82 -10.69
CA TYR A 4 -8.97 0.59 -10.37
C TYR A 4 -8.35 1.55 -11.39
N ASN A 5 -7.11 1.31 -11.83
CA ASN A 5 -6.41 2.23 -12.73
C ASN A 5 -7.07 2.38 -14.12
N ARG A 6 -7.93 1.43 -14.51
CA ARG A 6 -8.70 1.48 -15.77
C ARG A 6 -9.99 2.29 -15.68
N LEU A 7 -10.44 2.62 -14.48
CA LEU A 7 -11.67 3.38 -14.28
C LEU A 7 -11.35 4.88 -14.38
N PRO A 8 -12.03 5.63 -15.26
CA PRO A 8 -11.68 7.04 -15.52
C PRO A 8 -11.66 7.92 -14.28
N ASN A 9 -12.57 7.69 -13.32
CA ASN A 9 -12.64 8.45 -12.07
C ASN A 9 -11.40 8.24 -11.18
N TYR A 10 -10.87 7.01 -11.11
CA TYR A 10 -9.66 6.69 -10.34
C TYR A 10 -8.40 7.21 -11.03
N ALA A 11 -8.28 6.98 -12.35
CA ALA A 11 -7.15 7.48 -13.13
C ALA A 11 -7.07 9.02 -13.06
N ASN A 12 -8.19 9.71 -13.26
CA ASN A 12 -8.24 11.18 -13.15
C ASN A 12 -7.92 11.68 -11.74
N ASN A 13 -8.17 10.88 -10.69
CA ASN A 13 -7.77 11.24 -9.33
C ASN A 13 -6.26 11.25 -9.15
N LEU A 14 -5.59 10.23 -9.68
CA LEU A 14 -4.15 10.10 -9.61
C LEU A 14 -3.45 11.20 -10.41
N LEU A 15 -3.99 11.55 -11.59
CA LEU A 15 -3.49 12.70 -12.37
C LEU A 15 -3.58 14.02 -11.59
N ARG A 16 -4.69 14.25 -10.87
CA ARG A 16 -4.86 15.44 -10.01
C ARG A 16 -3.89 15.46 -8.82
N LEU A 17 -3.44 14.29 -8.37
CA LEU A 17 -2.41 14.14 -7.34
C LEU A 17 -0.97 14.29 -7.90
N GLY A 18 -0.81 14.55 -9.20
CA GLY A 18 0.48 14.85 -9.83
C GLY A 18 1.19 13.64 -10.44
N TYR A 19 0.55 12.47 -10.51
CA TYR A 19 1.08 11.32 -11.24
C TYR A 19 0.95 11.52 -12.76
N GLN A 20 1.87 10.94 -13.51
CA GLN A 20 1.80 10.93 -14.97
C GLN A 20 0.97 9.75 -15.48
N GLN A 21 0.49 9.84 -16.72
CA GLN A 21 -0.24 8.74 -17.34
C GLN A 21 0.60 7.44 -17.38
N SER A 22 1.91 7.57 -17.61
CA SER A 22 2.88 6.46 -17.58
C SER A 22 3.04 5.83 -16.19
N ASP A 23 2.83 6.59 -15.12
CA ASP A 23 2.88 6.07 -13.75
C ASP A 23 1.65 5.24 -13.41
N ILE A 24 0.50 5.56 -14.01
CA ILE A 24 -0.81 4.94 -13.74
C ILE A 24 -1.02 3.68 -14.57
N ALA A 25 -0.65 3.75 -15.85
CA ALA A 25 -0.72 2.66 -16.80
C ALA A 25 0.40 2.83 -17.84
N GLY A 26 1.54 2.17 -17.58
CA GLY A 26 2.66 2.07 -18.50
C GLY A 26 2.31 1.27 -19.76
N GLU A 27 3.31 0.97 -20.59
CA GLU A 27 3.12 0.26 -21.86
C GLU A 27 2.48 -1.13 -21.69
N ASP A 28 2.82 -1.80 -20.59
CA ASP A 28 2.26 -3.10 -20.16
C ASP A 28 0.93 -2.98 -19.40
N LYS A 29 0.40 -1.75 -19.28
CA LYS A 29 -0.79 -1.35 -18.54
C LYS A 29 -0.64 -1.48 -17.02
N MET A 30 0.57 -1.65 -16.49
CA MET A 30 0.83 -1.70 -15.06
C MET A 30 1.14 -0.31 -14.50
N PRO A 31 0.84 -0.06 -13.21
CA PRO A 31 1.39 1.10 -12.52
C PRO A 31 2.91 1.00 -12.42
N SER A 32 3.59 2.14 -12.45
CA SER A 32 5.02 2.23 -12.15
C SER A 32 5.35 1.80 -10.72
N ASP A 33 6.59 1.34 -10.50
CA ASP A 33 7.08 1.00 -9.15
C ASP A 33 6.91 2.16 -8.18
N LYS A 34 7.25 3.39 -8.59
CA LYS A 34 7.04 4.60 -7.79
C LYS A 34 5.59 4.74 -7.31
N MET A 35 4.62 4.45 -8.18
CA MET A 35 3.21 4.50 -7.81
C MET A 35 2.85 3.36 -6.86
N VAL A 36 3.35 2.14 -7.09
CA VAL A 36 3.10 0.99 -6.21
C VAL A 36 3.69 1.20 -4.82
N ASP A 37 4.95 1.63 -4.73
CA ASP A 37 5.67 1.89 -3.48
C ASP A 37 5.03 3.02 -2.66
N ALA A 38 4.31 3.93 -3.31
CA ALA A 38 3.57 4.98 -2.61
C ALA A 38 2.37 4.44 -1.82
N ILE A 39 1.78 3.31 -2.24
CA ILE A 39 0.52 2.79 -1.68
C ILE A 39 0.66 1.43 -0.99
N VAL A 40 1.65 0.62 -1.36
CA VAL A 40 1.89 -0.70 -0.76
C VAL A 40 3.25 -0.67 -0.06
N ALA A 41 3.25 -0.91 1.25
CA ALA A 41 4.47 -1.22 1.99
C ALA A 41 4.80 -2.70 1.77
N TRP A 42 6.03 -3.00 1.35
CA TRP A 42 6.49 -4.37 1.15
C TRP A 42 7.99 -4.49 1.47
N GLY A 43 8.45 -5.69 1.79
CA GLY A 43 9.82 -5.96 2.23
C GLY A 43 9.87 -6.56 3.63
N THR A 44 10.83 -6.12 4.43
CA THR A 44 11.00 -6.62 5.81
C THR A 44 9.93 -6.05 6.74
N LEU A 45 9.75 -6.71 7.89
CA LEU A 45 8.86 -6.23 8.93
C LEU A 45 9.25 -4.81 9.42
N GLU A 46 10.54 -4.49 9.46
CA GLU A 46 11.06 -3.16 9.80
C GLU A 46 10.57 -2.09 8.81
N THR A 47 10.72 -2.33 7.50
CA THR A 47 10.22 -1.42 6.46
C THR A 47 8.72 -1.16 6.58
N ILE A 48 7.96 -2.20 6.93
CA ILE A 48 6.49 -2.09 7.12
C ILE A 48 6.18 -1.24 8.35
N VAL A 49 6.86 -1.46 9.48
CA VAL A 49 6.71 -0.70 10.72
C VAL A 49 7.05 0.77 10.51
N ASP A 50 8.12 1.08 9.78
CA ASP A 50 8.50 2.45 9.44
C ASP A 50 7.40 3.15 8.62
N ARG A 51 6.76 2.43 7.69
CA ARG A 51 5.64 2.98 6.93
C ARG A 51 4.43 3.27 7.81
N ILE A 52 4.14 2.41 8.79
CA ILE A 52 3.08 2.63 9.78
C ILE A 52 3.39 3.86 10.63
N ASN A 53 4.63 3.99 11.13
CA ASN A 53 5.09 5.16 11.87
C ASN A 53 4.95 6.45 11.05
N ALA A 54 5.31 6.44 9.77
CA ALA A 54 5.17 7.61 8.90
C ALA A 54 3.71 8.10 8.80
N HIS A 55 2.72 7.20 8.84
CA HIS A 55 1.30 7.60 8.90
C HIS A 55 0.95 8.27 10.23
N ILE A 56 1.48 7.76 11.35
CA ILE A 56 1.25 8.31 12.68
C ILE A 56 1.91 9.68 12.82
N GLU A 57 3.15 9.82 12.36
CA GLU A 57 3.87 11.11 12.31
C GLU A 57 3.16 12.14 11.43
N ALA A 58 2.48 11.69 10.37
CA ALA A 58 1.60 12.53 9.55
C ALA A 58 0.27 12.90 10.24
N GLY A 59 0.05 12.45 11.48
CA GLY A 59 -1.10 12.80 12.33
C GLY A 59 -2.19 11.74 12.41
N ALA A 60 -1.97 10.53 11.89
CA ALA A 60 -2.93 9.44 12.07
C ALA A 60 -2.98 9.00 13.54
N ASN A 61 -4.17 8.95 14.11
CA ASN A 61 -4.43 8.35 15.43
C ASN A 61 -4.90 6.88 15.34
N HIS A 62 -5.09 6.39 14.12
CA HIS A 62 -5.41 4.99 13.81
C HIS A 62 -4.88 4.66 12.42
N VAL A 63 -4.19 3.53 12.30
CA VAL A 63 -3.70 2.99 11.02
C VAL A 63 -4.28 1.59 10.84
N SER A 64 -5.13 1.41 9.83
CA SER A 64 -5.69 0.11 9.47
C SER A 64 -4.75 -0.60 8.48
N VAL A 65 -4.30 -1.80 8.82
CA VAL A 65 -3.34 -2.56 8.00
C VAL A 65 -4.03 -3.73 7.32
N GLN A 66 -4.03 -3.72 5.98
CA GLN A 66 -4.47 -4.83 5.15
C GLN A 66 -3.24 -5.60 4.63
N VAL A 67 -3.13 -6.87 4.99
CA VAL A 67 -2.09 -7.76 4.45
C VAL A 67 -2.54 -8.31 3.10
N LEU A 68 -1.70 -8.19 2.08
CA LEU A 68 -1.90 -8.76 0.76
C LEU A 68 -0.99 -9.97 0.60
N SER A 69 -1.56 -11.18 0.51
CA SER A 69 -0.81 -12.41 0.24
C SER A 69 -1.06 -12.90 -1.19
N SER A 70 -0.24 -13.85 -1.64
CA SER A 70 -0.46 -14.56 -2.91
C SER A 70 -1.72 -15.43 -2.90
N ASN A 71 -2.18 -15.85 -1.71
CA ASN A 71 -3.32 -16.74 -1.53
C ASN A 71 -4.61 -15.92 -1.40
N VAL A 72 -5.12 -15.45 -2.52
CA VAL A 72 -6.33 -14.63 -2.56
C VAL A 72 -7.52 -15.39 -1.97
N GLY A 73 -8.17 -14.80 -0.97
CA GLY A 73 -9.36 -15.35 -0.31
C GLY A 73 -9.09 -16.10 0.99
N GLU A 74 -7.82 -16.32 1.34
CA GLU A 74 -7.43 -16.87 2.63
C GLU A 74 -7.19 -15.77 3.67
N LEU A 75 -7.44 -16.07 4.94
CA LEU A 75 -7.12 -15.17 6.05
C LEU A 75 -5.60 -15.20 6.32
N PRO A 76 -4.87 -14.08 6.21
CA PRO A 76 -3.41 -14.02 6.38
C PRO A 76 -3.02 -14.05 7.87
N SER A 77 -3.38 -15.15 8.54
CA SER A 77 -3.28 -15.27 10.00
C SER A 77 -1.82 -15.39 10.48
N ALA A 78 -0.93 -15.93 9.65
CA ALA A 78 0.49 -16.02 9.98
C ALA A 78 1.15 -14.64 9.92
N GLU A 79 0.88 -13.89 8.86
CA GLU A 79 1.38 -12.54 8.62
C GLU A 79 0.84 -11.55 9.66
N TRP A 80 -0.43 -11.69 10.06
CA TRP A 80 -0.97 -10.90 11.18
C TRP A 80 -0.28 -11.20 12.50
N ARG A 81 0.09 -12.46 12.76
CA ARG A 81 0.86 -12.81 13.96
C ARG A 81 2.26 -12.22 13.92
N GLU A 82 2.93 -12.28 12.77
CA GLU A 82 4.24 -11.66 12.56
C GLU A 82 4.18 -10.15 12.77
N LEU A 83 3.22 -9.47 12.12
CA LEU A 83 2.99 -8.04 12.29
C LEU A 83 2.76 -7.67 13.76
N ALA A 84 1.92 -8.44 14.47
CA ALA A 84 1.64 -8.20 15.89
C ALA A 84 2.89 -8.26 16.78
N THR A 85 3.95 -9.00 16.40
CA THR A 85 5.20 -9.03 17.18
C THR A 85 5.91 -7.67 17.20
N ALA A 86 5.75 -6.87 16.15
CA ALA A 86 6.37 -5.55 16.03
C ALA A 86 5.46 -4.38 16.43
N LEU A 87 4.15 -4.62 16.57
CA LEU A 87 3.18 -3.56 16.91
C LEU A 87 3.02 -3.29 18.41
N ASN A 88 3.65 -4.07 19.29
CA ASN A 88 3.54 -3.89 20.75
C ASN A 88 4.15 -2.58 21.28
N SER A 89 4.84 -1.81 20.45
CA SER A 89 5.53 -0.56 20.79
C SER A 89 4.76 0.71 20.44
N PHE A 90 3.63 0.60 19.71
CA PHE A 90 2.79 1.74 19.37
C PHE A 90 1.90 2.10 20.58
N ASN A 91 2.36 3.04 21.40
CA ASN A 91 1.60 3.63 22.52
C ASN A 91 0.66 4.73 22.03
#